data_AF-I6S859-F1
#
_entry.id   AF-I6S859-F1
#
_cell.length_a   1.000
_cell.length_b   1.000
_cell.length_c   1.000
_cell.angle_alpha   90.00
_cell.angle_beta   90.00
_cell.angle_gamma   90.00
#
_symmetry.space_group_name_H-M   'P 1'
#
loop_
_entity.id
_entity.type
_entity.pdbx_description
1 polymer ?
#
loop_
_entity_poly.entity_id
_entity_poly.type
_entity_poly.pdbx_seq_one_letter_code
_entity_poly.pdbx_strand_id
1 'polypeptide(L)'
;MSENLKTIKELADELGVNKQNVQYHIKSLPNKERLKNEKGIILLTIDEQNFIRAKILKISTDKVLADKISTDKVLADKVSTDKVLADKISTDKVLADKVLADKVLADKISTDKENNFLIEKIKIQEEQIRDLKEQRRNGKEQLDIKDSQIAQMQNLLDQQQRLALQDKKLLEEYKAENDRLKVLKMPSQETEFKHLDNQYKDEVNALKEKLENLQEQIKVQKRIEEQEKPRKWWGLWRK
;
A
#
# COMPACT_ATOMS: atom_id res chain seq x y z
N MET A 1 8.67 -6.64 13.68
CA MET A 1 9.69 -5.76 14.27
C MET A 1 9.51 -5.82 15.78
N SER A 2 10.41 -6.48 16.50
CA SER A 2 10.37 -6.51 17.97
C SER A 2 10.70 -5.11 18.49
N GLU A 3 9.72 -4.42 19.05
CA GLU A 3 9.97 -3.15 19.73
C GLU A 3 10.88 -3.42 20.93
N ASN A 4 12.14 -3.00 20.85
CA ASN A 4 13.13 -3.19 21.91
C ASN A 4 12.88 -2.15 23.02
N LEU A 5 11.85 -2.43 23.82
CA LEU A 5 11.41 -1.59 24.93
C LEU A 5 12.32 -1.80 26.14
N LYS A 6 12.83 -0.72 26.72
CA LYS A 6 13.67 -0.75 27.92
C LYS A 6 13.01 -0.01 29.08
N THR A 7 13.25 -0.48 30.28
CA THR A 7 12.86 0.24 31.49
C THR A 7 13.83 1.40 31.77
N ILE A 8 13.38 2.37 32.58
CA ILE A 8 14.23 3.49 33.04
C ILE A 8 15.51 2.98 33.72
N LYS A 9 15.42 1.86 34.44
CA LYS A 9 16.56 1.28 35.16
C LYS A 9 17.58 0.70 34.16
N GLU A 10 17.14 -0.10 33.20
CA GLU A 10 18.02 -0.69 32.19
C GLU A 10 18.70 0.39 31.34
N LEU A 11 17.99 1.45 30.96
CA LEU A 11 18.58 2.57 30.22
C LEU A 11 19.61 3.33 31.07
N ALA A 12 19.39 3.47 32.37
CA ALA A 12 20.32 4.13 33.28
C ALA A 12 21.60 3.30 33.48
N ASP A 13 21.45 1.98 33.67
CA ASP A 13 22.56 1.04 33.83
C ASP A 13 23.41 0.99 32.54
N GLU A 14 22.78 1.01 31.35
CA GLU A 14 23.47 1.06 30.06
C GLU A 14 24.27 2.37 29.86
N LEU A 15 23.72 3.51 30.31
CA LEU A 15 24.37 4.81 30.15
C LEU A 15 25.36 5.13 31.29
N GLY A 16 25.49 4.26 32.28
CA GLY A 16 26.35 4.50 33.44
C GLY A 16 25.92 5.72 34.27
N VAL A 17 24.62 6.07 34.24
CA VAL A 17 24.06 7.23 34.95
C VAL A 17 23.07 6.81 36.02
N ASN A 18 22.83 7.69 36.99
CA ASN A 18 21.78 7.46 37.99
C ASN A 18 20.38 7.39 37.31
N LYS A 19 19.55 6.43 37.74
CA LYS A 19 18.13 6.30 37.36
C LYS A 19 17.36 7.62 37.44
N GLN A 20 17.65 8.44 38.45
CA GLN A 20 17.00 9.77 38.61
C GLN A 20 17.33 10.71 37.45
N ASN A 21 18.53 10.61 36.87
CA ASN A 21 18.97 11.45 35.75
C ASN A 21 18.17 11.12 34.48
N VAL A 22 18.00 9.83 34.19
CA VAL A 22 17.11 9.35 33.13
C VAL A 22 15.66 9.80 33.38
N GLN A 23 15.19 9.66 34.62
CA GLN A 23 13.83 10.08 35.01
C GLN A 23 13.59 11.59 34.87
N TYR A 24 14.61 12.41 35.10
CA TYR A 24 14.54 13.85 34.87
C TYR A 24 14.30 14.18 33.40
N HIS A 25 15.05 13.55 32.49
CA HIS A 25 14.87 13.75 31.04
C HIS A 25 13.52 13.23 30.54
N ILE A 26 12.99 12.19 31.16
CA ILE A 26 11.66 11.65 30.88
C ILE A 26 10.54 12.65 31.20
N LYS A 27 10.72 13.57 32.14
CA LYS A 27 9.75 14.65 32.41
C LYS A 27 9.64 15.67 31.27
N SER A 28 10.66 15.74 30.42
CA SER A 28 10.69 16.61 29.23
C SER A 28 9.96 16.00 28.04
N LEU A 29 9.55 14.73 28.10
CA LEU A 29 8.78 14.07 27.05
C LEU A 29 7.30 14.41 27.19
N PRO A 30 6.52 14.43 26.09
CA PRO A 30 5.09 14.70 26.13
C PRO A 30 4.37 13.68 27.03
N ASN A 31 3.35 14.16 27.75
CA ASN A 31 2.56 13.34 28.67
C ASN A 31 1.61 12.43 27.87
N LYS A 32 2.12 11.28 27.42
CA LYS A 32 1.38 10.23 26.71
C LYS A 32 1.16 9.04 27.64
N GLU A 33 0.12 8.27 27.38
CA GLU A 33 -0.06 6.97 28.04
C GLU A 33 1.15 6.08 27.73
N ARG A 34 1.95 5.81 28.76
CA ARG A 34 3.18 5.01 28.60
C ARG A 34 2.88 3.54 28.82
N LEU A 35 3.45 2.71 27.95
CA LEU A 35 3.40 1.26 28.10
C LEU A 35 4.03 0.85 29.42
N LYS A 36 3.38 -0.09 30.11
CA LYS A 36 3.88 -0.68 31.36
C LYS A 36 4.04 -2.18 31.18
N ASN A 37 5.07 -2.76 31.79
CA ASN A 37 5.22 -4.21 31.84
C ASN A 37 4.26 -4.85 32.87
N GLU A 38 4.27 -6.18 32.95
CA GLU A 38 3.47 -6.98 33.91
C GLU A 38 3.68 -6.57 35.38
N LYS A 39 4.80 -5.91 35.68
CA LYS A 39 5.17 -5.41 37.02
C LYS A 39 4.80 -3.93 37.23
N GLY A 40 4.08 -3.31 36.29
CA GLY A 40 3.67 -1.90 36.35
C GLY A 40 4.79 -0.88 36.09
N ILE A 41 5.97 -1.32 35.63
CA ILE A 41 7.12 -0.46 35.35
C ILE A 41 6.99 0.14 33.94
N ILE A 42 7.25 1.44 33.84
CA ILE A 42 7.23 2.20 32.58
C ILE A 42 8.30 1.69 31.62
N LEU A 43 7.86 1.36 30.41
CA LEU A 43 8.69 0.99 29.27
C LEU A 43 8.89 2.20 28.34
N LEU A 44 10.12 2.38 27.87
CA LEU A 44 10.51 3.46 26.98
C LEU A 44 10.64 2.93 25.55
N THR A 45 10.05 3.64 24.60
CA THR A 45 10.24 3.35 23.17
C THR A 45 11.65 3.74 22.72
N ILE A 46 12.07 3.22 21.57
CA ILE A 46 13.41 3.48 21.02
C ILE A 46 13.65 4.98 20.79
N ASP A 47 12.62 5.72 20.37
CA ASP A 47 12.71 7.16 20.15
C ASP A 47 12.93 7.93 21.46
N GLU A 48 12.22 7.53 22.52
CA GLU A 48 12.39 8.09 23.86
C GLU A 48 13.78 7.79 24.42
N GLN A 49 14.27 6.56 24.22
CA GLN A 49 15.63 6.16 24.61
C GLN A 49 16.68 7.03 23.89
N ASN A 50 16.56 7.21 22.58
CA ASN A 50 17.49 8.03 21.78
C ASN A 50 17.48 9.51 22.20
N PHE A 51 16.32 10.07 22.47
CA PHE A 51 16.19 11.44 22.96
C PHE A 51 16.92 11.64 24.29
N ILE A 52 16.75 10.70 25.23
CA ILE A 52 17.40 10.77 26.55
C ILE A 52 18.94 10.64 26.40
N ARG A 53 19.42 9.71 25.57
CA ARG A 53 20.85 9.54 25.28
C ARG A 53 21.50 10.82 24.77
N ALA A 54 20.87 11.48 23.80
CA ALA A 54 21.38 12.72 23.21
C ALA A 54 21.49 13.86 24.24
N LYS A 55 20.51 13.98 25.15
CA LYS A 55 20.51 15.00 26.21
C LYS A 55 21.63 14.77 27.22
N ILE A 56 21.85 13.54 27.63
CA ILE A 56 22.89 13.18 28.61
C ILE A 56 24.28 13.43 28.02
N LEU A 57 24.53 13.02 26.77
CA LEU A 57 25.80 13.23 26.09
C LEU A 57 26.17 14.71 25.98
N LYS A 58 25.20 15.57 25.63
CA LYS A 58 25.40 17.01 25.54
C LYS A 58 25.80 17.65 26.88
N ILE A 59 25.17 17.23 27.98
CA ILE A 59 25.52 17.75 29.31
C ILE A 59 26.94 17.33 29.71
N SER A 60 27.37 16.13 29.32
CA SER A 60 28.73 15.67 29.60
C SER A 60 29.79 16.46 28.85
N THR A 61 29.54 16.85 27.59
CA THR A 61 30.49 17.63 26.79
C THR A 61 30.62 19.07 27.29
N ASP A 62 29.51 19.68 27.70
CA ASP A 62 29.51 21.07 28.16
C ASP A 62 30.24 21.24 29.50
N LYS A 63 30.18 20.23 30.40
CA LYS A 63 30.93 20.25 31.67
C LYS A 63 32.45 20.15 31.50
N VAL A 64 32.91 19.28 30.59
CA VAL A 64 34.36 19.08 30.34
C VAL A 64 35.01 20.35 29.77
N LEU A 65 34.27 21.14 28.98
CA LEU A 65 34.77 22.40 28.43
C LEU A 65 34.87 23.51 29.49
N ALA A 66 33.97 23.53 30.48
CA ALA A 66 33.98 24.52 31.54
C ALA A 66 35.15 24.33 32.54
N ASP A 67 35.47 23.07 32.88
CA ASP A 67 36.55 22.76 33.83
C ASP A 67 37.94 23.11 33.26
N LYS A 68 38.17 22.93 31.95
CA LYS A 68 39.43 23.29 31.29
C LYS A 68 39.73 24.80 31.27
N ILE A 69 38.72 25.65 31.26
CA ILE A 69 38.92 27.11 31.15
C ILE A 69 39.27 27.74 32.52
N SER A 70 38.93 27.10 33.64
CA SER A 70 39.18 27.65 34.97
C SER A 70 40.61 27.43 35.49
N THR A 71 41.35 26.44 34.99
CA THR A 71 42.72 26.16 35.46
C THR A 71 43.79 27.07 34.87
N ASP A 72 43.57 27.65 33.68
CA ASP A 72 44.57 28.46 32.99
C ASP A 72 44.71 29.89 33.54
N LYS A 73 43.82 30.32 34.44
CA LYS A 73 43.82 31.70 34.98
C LYS A 73 44.73 31.93 36.19
N VAL A 74 45.34 30.88 36.77
CA VAL A 74 46.00 30.97 38.09
C VAL A 74 47.54 31.13 38.02
N LEU A 75 48.18 30.94 36.86
CA LEU A 75 49.65 30.84 36.78
C LEU A 75 50.41 32.13 36.36
N ALA A 76 49.76 33.28 36.23
CA ALA A 76 50.40 34.47 35.64
C ALA A 76 51.05 35.47 36.62
N ASP A 77 50.98 35.28 37.94
CA ASP A 77 51.19 36.41 38.87
C ASP A 77 52.26 36.22 39.96
N LYS A 78 53.38 35.54 39.66
CA LYS A 78 54.52 35.53 40.59
C LYS A 78 55.88 35.30 39.93
N VAL A 79 56.69 36.37 39.93
CA VAL A 79 58.10 36.47 40.34
C VAL A 79 58.87 37.42 39.42
N SER A 80 59.17 38.60 39.97
CA SER A 80 60.26 39.48 39.55
C SER A 80 61.37 39.43 40.61
N THR A 81 62.55 39.90 40.22
CA THR A 81 63.79 40.23 40.96
C THR A 81 64.93 39.19 41.05
N ASP A 82 66.00 39.55 40.34
CA ASP A 82 67.39 39.76 40.79
C ASP A 82 68.43 38.61 40.96
N LYS A 83 69.48 38.76 40.15
CA LYS A 83 70.94 38.59 40.42
C LYS A 83 71.39 37.41 41.28
N VAL A 84 71.90 36.35 40.64
CA VAL A 84 73.04 35.56 41.15
C VAL A 84 73.99 35.16 40.00
N LEU A 85 75.27 35.31 40.29
CA LEU A 85 76.46 35.31 39.44
C LEU A 85 76.95 33.92 39.01
N ALA A 86 77.27 33.79 37.72
CA ALA A 86 78.56 33.43 37.12
C ALA A 86 79.35 32.14 37.49
N ASP A 87 78.79 31.08 38.07
CA ASP A 87 79.47 29.76 38.16
C ASP A 87 78.70 28.58 37.51
N LYS A 88 77.81 28.87 36.56
CA LYS A 88 76.79 27.91 36.05
C LYS A 88 76.89 27.53 34.56
N ILE A 89 77.88 28.04 33.83
CA ILE A 89 77.83 28.09 32.35
C ILE A 89 77.99 26.71 31.67
N SER A 90 78.51 25.68 32.35
CA SER A 90 78.55 24.31 31.79
C SER A 90 77.32 23.45 32.12
N THR A 91 76.54 23.78 33.16
CA THR A 91 75.30 23.08 33.49
C THR A 91 74.09 23.68 32.79
N ASP A 92 74.07 25.00 32.56
CA ASP A 92 72.96 25.66 31.87
C ASP A 92 72.83 25.25 30.39
N LYS A 93 73.93 24.96 29.71
CA LYS A 93 73.90 24.50 28.30
C LYS A 93 73.39 23.06 28.16
N VAL A 94 73.85 22.16 29.04
CA VAL A 94 73.39 20.76 29.08
C VAL A 94 71.94 20.66 29.57
N LEU A 95 71.51 21.51 30.52
CA LEU A 95 70.12 21.60 30.94
C LEU A 95 69.23 22.18 29.83
N ALA A 96 69.70 23.19 29.08
CA ALA A 96 68.94 23.74 27.95
C ALA A 96 68.73 22.72 26.82
N ASP A 97 69.77 21.96 26.44
CA ASP A 97 69.66 20.92 25.40
C ASP A 97 68.74 19.77 25.86
N LYS A 98 68.82 19.37 27.13
CA LYS A 98 67.96 18.31 27.70
C LYS A 98 66.50 18.77 27.84
N VAL A 99 66.27 20.01 28.28
CA VAL A 99 64.93 20.62 28.38
C VAL A 99 64.32 20.85 26.99
N LEU A 100 65.12 21.22 25.99
CA LEU A 100 64.66 21.31 24.59
C LEU A 100 64.30 19.93 24.03
N ALA A 101 65.11 18.90 24.29
CA ALA A 101 64.80 17.53 23.87
C ALA A 101 63.54 16.98 24.55
N ASP A 102 63.37 17.21 25.85
CA ASP A 102 62.19 16.79 26.61
C ASP A 102 60.92 17.52 26.13
N LYS A 103 61.01 18.82 25.82
CA LYS A 103 59.89 19.58 25.23
C LYS A 103 59.54 19.11 23.82
N VAL A 104 60.54 18.86 22.96
CA VAL A 104 60.31 18.34 21.60
C VAL A 104 59.72 16.92 21.63
N LEU A 105 60.12 16.08 22.59
CA LEU A 105 59.50 14.76 22.81
C LEU A 105 58.07 14.89 23.31
N ALA A 106 57.79 15.80 24.25
CA ALA A 106 56.44 16.05 24.75
C ALA A 106 55.50 16.56 23.64
N ASP A 107 55.97 17.50 22.80
CA ASP A 107 55.21 18.03 21.67
C ASP A 107 54.90 16.93 20.64
N LYS A 108 55.90 16.10 20.28
CA LYS A 108 55.70 14.96 19.37
C LYS A 108 54.70 13.93 19.93
N ILE A 109 54.82 13.56 21.20
CA ILE A 109 53.89 12.63 21.86
C ILE A 109 52.48 13.25 21.94
N SER A 110 52.37 14.57 22.15
CA SER A 110 51.09 15.28 22.13
C SER A 110 50.45 15.24 20.74
N THR A 111 51.23 15.50 19.69
CA THR A 111 50.73 15.43 18.30
C THR A 111 50.37 14.00 17.87
N ASP A 112 51.10 12.99 18.33
CA ASP A 112 50.82 11.58 17.99
C ASP A 112 49.52 11.09 18.66
N LYS A 113 49.22 11.57 19.87
CA LYS A 113 47.93 11.28 20.53
C LYS A 113 46.76 11.94 19.82
N GLU A 114 46.92 13.20 19.41
CA GLU A 114 45.92 13.94 18.63
C GLU A 114 45.65 13.24 17.28
N ASN A 115 46.71 12.85 16.58
CA ASN A 115 46.62 12.12 15.30
C ASN A 115 45.94 10.76 15.48
N ASN A 116 46.29 10.00 16.52
CA ASN A 116 45.66 8.70 16.78
C ASN A 116 44.15 8.85 17.08
N PHE A 117 43.77 9.88 17.83
CA PHE A 117 42.37 10.21 18.09
C PHE A 117 41.60 10.56 16.80
N LEU A 118 42.21 11.35 15.92
CA LEU A 118 41.62 11.67 14.61
C LEU A 118 41.49 10.44 13.72
N ILE A 119 42.48 9.53 13.72
CA ILE A 119 42.44 8.27 12.97
C ILE A 119 41.30 7.37 13.47
N GLU A 120 41.10 7.26 14.78
CA GLU A 120 40.02 6.47 15.36
C GLU A 120 38.65 7.04 14.99
N LYS A 121 38.50 8.37 15.01
CA LYS A 121 37.28 9.05 14.57
C LYS A 121 36.99 8.80 13.08
N ILE A 122 38.01 8.83 12.22
CA ILE A 122 37.87 8.52 10.79
C ILE A 122 37.41 7.08 10.60
N LYS A 123 37.98 6.11 11.32
CA LYS A 123 37.57 4.69 11.24
C LYS A 123 36.10 4.49 11.60
N ILE A 124 35.64 5.12 12.68
CA ILE A 124 34.24 5.07 13.10
C ILE A 124 33.33 5.68 12.02
N GLN A 125 33.73 6.81 11.44
CA GLN A 125 32.97 7.44 10.35
C GLN A 125 32.93 6.57 9.09
N GLU A 126 34.03 5.94 8.72
CA GLU A 126 34.08 5.01 7.58
C GLU A 126 33.16 3.80 7.78
N GLU A 127 33.10 3.26 9.00
CA GLU A 127 32.21 2.16 9.35
C GLU A 127 30.74 2.57 9.25
N GLN A 128 30.38 3.74 9.79
CA GLN A 128 29.04 4.32 9.63
C GLN A 128 28.68 4.52 8.14
N ILE A 129 29.63 4.96 7.31
CA ILE A 129 29.41 5.11 5.87
C ILE A 129 29.19 3.75 5.20
N ARG A 130 29.91 2.69 5.62
CA ARG A 130 29.69 1.33 5.12
C ARG A 130 28.30 0.83 5.45
N ASP A 131 27.87 0.96 6.71
CA ASP A 131 26.54 0.54 7.14
C ASP A 131 25.42 1.27 6.38
N LEU A 132 25.57 2.59 6.19
CA LEU A 132 24.63 3.39 5.40
C LEU A 132 24.59 2.96 3.93
N LYS A 133 25.74 2.62 3.33
CA LYS A 133 25.80 2.10 1.95
C LYS A 133 25.12 0.74 1.84
N GLU A 134 25.31 -0.14 2.81
CA GLU A 134 24.67 -1.45 2.87
C GLU A 134 23.14 -1.32 2.97
N GLN A 135 22.65 -0.43 3.86
CA GLN A 135 21.23 -0.11 3.97
C GLN A 135 20.65 0.42 2.65
N ARG A 136 21.39 1.31 1.96
CA ARG A 136 20.99 1.83 0.65
C ARG A 136 20.93 0.74 -0.42
N ARG A 137 21.87 -0.21 -0.40
CA ARG A 137 21.88 -1.36 -1.32
C ARG A 137 20.68 -2.27 -1.06
N ASN A 138 20.45 -2.66 0.18
CA ASN A 138 19.31 -3.49 0.57
C ASN A 138 17.98 -2.80 0.23
N GLY A 139 17.88 -1.49 0.46
CA GLY A 139 16.73 -0.69 0.07
C GLY A 139 16.52 -0.65 -1.45
N LYS A 140 17.61 -0.63 -2.23
CA LYS A 140 17.54 -0.66 -3.70
C LYS A 140 17.11 -2.02 -4.23
N GLU A 141 17.65 -3.12 -3.70
CA GLU A 141 17.22 -4.48 -4.05
C GLU A 141 15.73 -4.70 -3.72
N GLN A 142 15.25 -4.18 -2.59
CA GLN A 142 13.81 -4.20 -2.30
C GLN A 142 12.97 -3.38 -3.29
N LEU A 143 13.50 -2.26 -3.79
CA LEU A 143 12.82 -1.45 -4.80
C LEU A 143 12.70 -2.23 -6.11
N ASP A 144 13.79 -2.85 -6.57
CA ASP A 144 13.82 -3.63 -7.80
C ASP A 144 12.84 -4.84 -7.73
N ILE A 145 12.72 -5.48 -6.57
CA ILE A 145 11.73 -6.54 -6.33
C ILE A 145 10.30 -5.98 -6.45
N LYS A 146 10.01 -4.83 -5.83
CA LYS A 146 8.69 -4.19 -5.91
C LYS A 146 8.35 -3.76 -7.33
N ASP A 147 9.31 -3.21 -8.06
CA ASP A 147 9.13 -2.82 -9.46
C ASP A 147 8.84 -4.04 -10.34
N SER A 148 9.51 -5.17 -10.09
CA SER A 148 9.20 -6.44 -10.77
C SER A 148 7.78 -6.94 -10.46
N GLN A 149 7.35 -6.86 -9.19
CA GLN A 149 5.98 -7.22 -8.80
C GLN A 149 4.94 -6.29 -9.44
N ILE A 150 5.20 -4.99 -9.52
CA ILE A 150 4.34 -4.02 -10.19
C ILE A 150 4.21 -4.37 -11.68
N ALA A 151 5.31 -4.70 -12.36
CA ALA A 151 5.29 -5.13 -13.75
C ALA A 151 4.46 -6.42 -13.95
N GLN A 152 4.57 -7.40 -13.03
CA GLN A 152 3.74 -8.60 -13.06
C GLN A 152 2.26 -8.29 -12.89
N MET A 153 1.90 -7.42 -11.93
CA MET A 153 0.52 -6.99 -11.72
C MET A 153 -0.05 -6.24 -12.92
N GLN A 154 0.75 -5.38 -13.56
CA GLN A 154 0.35 -4.68 -14.78
C GLN A 154 0.04 -5.66 -15.91
N ASN A 155 0.90 -6.67 -16.13
CA ASN A 155 0.64 -7.71 -17.13
C ASN A 155 -0.66 -8.48 -16.85
N LEU A 156 -0.94 -8.82 -15.59
CA LEU A 156 -2.18 -9.51 -15.21
C LEU A 156 -3.41 -8.63 -15.44
N LEU A 157 -3.31 -7.34 -15.13
CA LEU A 157 -4.38 -6.38 -15.38
C LEU A 157 -4.67 -6.24 -16.87
N ASP A 158 -3.62 -6.14 -17.70
CA ASP A 158 -3.74 -6.10 -19.16
C ASP A 158 -4.38 -7.38 -19.71
N GLN A 159 -4.00 -8.55 -19.18
CA GLN A 159 -4.64 -9.82 -19.54
C GLN A 159 -6.13 -9.81 -19.20
N GLN A 160 -6.50 -9.36 -18.00
CA GLN A 160 -7.90 -9.28 -17.58
C GLN A 160 -8.72 -8.33 -18.46
N GLN A 161 -8.15 -7.18 -18.85
CA GLN A 161 -8.78 -6.26 -19.77
C GLN A 161 -9.00 -6.88 -21.16
N ARG A 162 -8.02 -7.62 -21.68
CA ARG A 162 -8.15 -8.34 -22.96
C ARG A 162 -9.25 -9.39 -22.93
N LEU A 163 -9.33 -10.17 -21.85
CA LEU A 163 -10.40 -11.16 -21.66
C LEU A 163 -11.77 -10.49 -21.60
N ALA A 164 -11.91 -9.40 -20.84
CA ALA A 164 -13.16 -8.64 -20.77
C ALA A 164 -13.60 -8.10 -22.15
N LEU A 165 -12.64 -7.68 -22.98
CA LEU A 165 -12.93 -7.27 -24.37
C LEU A 165 -13.33 -8.45 -25.26
N GLN A 166 -12.76 -9.64 -25.07
CA GLN A 166 -13.18 -10.85 -25.78
C GLN A 166 -14.59 -11.27 -25.39
N ASP A 167 -14.91 -11.29 -24.10
CA ASP A 167 -16.25 -11.61 -23.60
C ASP A 167 -17.30 -10.62 -24.13
N LYS A 168 -16.95 -9.32 -24.18
CA LYS A 168 -17.81 -8.30 -24.76
C LYS A 168 -18.10 -8.56 -26.25
N LYS A 169 -17.07 -8.91 -27.04
CA LYS A 169 -17.25 -9.24 -28.46
C LYS A 169 -18.15 -10.46 -28.64
N LEU A 170 -17.92 -11.50 -27.86
CA LEU A 170 -18.74 -12.72 -27.91
C LEU A 170 -20.21 -12.41 -27.57
N LEU A 171 -20.46 -11.56 -26.57
CA LEU A 171 -21.81 -11.11 -26.23
C LEU A 171 -22.47 -10.29 -27.35
N GLU A 172 -21.71 -9.45 -28.05
CA GLU A 172 -22.19 -8.71 -29.22
C GLU A 172 -22.55 -9.66 -30.38
N GLU A 173 -21.73 -10.68 -30.63
CA GLU A 173 -22.02 -11.73 -31.61
C GLU A 173 -23.28 -12.52 -31.23
N TYR A 174 -23.43 -12.94 -29.98
CA TYR A 174 -24.65 -13.61 -29.52
C TYR A 174 -25.90 -12.74 -29.62
N LYS A 175 -25.80 -11.43 -29.37
CA LYS A 175 -26.91 -10.50 -29.57
C LYS A 175 -27.28 -10.41 -31.05
N ALA A 176 -26.30 -10.24 -31.92
CA ALA A 176 -26.52 -10.18 -33.36
C ALA A 176 -27.12 -11.50 -33.91
N GLU A 177 -26.65 -12.65 -33.40
CA GLU A 177 -27.20 -13.96 -33.79
C GLU A 177 -28.64 -14.14 -33.30
N ASN A 178 -28.94 -13.72 -32.06
CA ASN A 178 -30.32 -13.70 -31.57
C ASN A 178 -31.23 -12.80 -32.41
N ASP A 179 -30.74 -11.62 -32.81
CA ASP A 179 -31.49 -10.71 -33.68
C ASP A 179 -31.75 -11.33 -35.06
N ARG A 180 -30.74 -12.00 -35.65
CA ARG A 180 -30.89 -12.76 -36.91
C ARG A 180 -31.89 -13.91 -36.77
N LEU A 181 -31.80 -14.70 -35.71
CA LEU A 181 -32.72 -15.80 -35.45
C LEU A 181 -34.16 -15.29 -35.24
N LYS A 182 -34.32 -14.15 -34.59
CA LYS A 182 -35.63 -13.49 -34.43
C LYS A 182 -36.20 -13.08 -35.78
N VAL A 183 -35.39 -12.48 -36.66
CA VAL A 183 -35.78 -12.13 -38.03
C VAL A 183 -36.08 -13.37 -38.88
N LEU A 184 -35.40 -14.49 -38.67
CA LEU A 184 -35.70 -15.75 -39.37
C LEU A 184 -37.01 -16.38 -38.88
N LYS A 185 -37.28 -16.34 -37.56
CA LYS A 185 -38.42 -17.02 -36.93
C LYS A 185 -39.74 -16.27 -37.09
N MET A 186 -39.72 -14.94 -37.13
CA MET A 186 -40.93 -14.11 -37.19
C MET A 186 -41.72 -14.15 -38.50
N PRO A 187 -41.12 -14.13 -39.71
CA PRO A 187 -41.89 -14.15 -40.95
C PRO A 187 -42.39 -15.54 -41.33
N SER A 188 -41.68 -16.64 -41.05
CA SER A 188 -42.15 -17.96 -41.53
C SER A 188 -43.38 -18.46 -40.80
N GLN A 189 -43.44 -18.39 -39.46
CA GLN A 189 -44.57 -18.98 -38.72
C GLN A 189 -45.84 -18.13 -38.77
N GLU A 190 -45.74 -16.80 -38.64
CA GLU A 190 -46.94 -15.95 -38.67
C GLU A 190 -47.55 -15.83 -40.07
N THR A 191 -46.73 -15.83 -41.13
CA THR A 191 -47.23 -15.65 -42.50
C THR A 191 -47.84 -16.94 -43.03
N GLU A 192 -47.24 -18.11 -42.75
CA GLU A 192 -47.84 -19.42 -43.07
C GLU A 192 -49.14 -19.66 -42.30
N PHE A 193 -49.19 -19.32 -41.00
CA PHE A 193 -50.39 -19.50 -40.20
C PHE A 193 -51.54 -18.59 -40.66
N LYS A 194 -51.25 -17.31 -40.97
CA LYS A 194 -52.25 -16.39 -41.54
C LYS A 194 -52.75 -16.86 -42.90
N HIS A 195 -51.89 -17.42 -43.74
CA HIS A 195 -52.28 -17.95 -45.05
C HIS A 195 -53.20 -19.17 -44.90
N LEU A 196 -52.86 -20.11 -44.00
CA LEU A 196 -53.67 -21.30 -43.74
C LEU A 196 -55.03 -20.93 -43.11
N ASP A 197 -55.08 -20.01 -42.14
CA ASP A 197 -56.33 -19.56 -41.51
C ASP A 197 -57.28 -18.88 -42.53
N ASN A 198 -56.73 -18.08 -43.44
CA ASN A 198 -57.51 -17.47 -44.52
C ASN A 198 -58.04 -18.53 -45.50
N GLN A 199 -57.21 -19.51 -45.89
CA GLN A 199 -57.64 -20.60 -46.76
C GLN A 199 -58.77 -21.43 -46.13
N TYR A 200 -58.67 -21.77 -44.83
CA TYR A 200 -59.74 -22.49 -44.14
C TYR A 200 -61.03 -21.67 -44.06
N LYS A 201 -60.96 -20.36 -43.84
CA LYS A 201 -62.14 -19.48 -43.86
C LYS A 201 -62.81 -19.44 -45.22
N ASP A 202 -62.03 -19.36 -46.30
CA ASP A 202 -62.56 -19.34 -47.67
C ASP A 202 -63.24 -20.67 -48.03
N GLU A 203 -62.63 -21.81 -47.65
CA GLU A 203 -63.23 -23.14 -47.86
C GLU A 203 -64.53 -23.31 -47.05
N VAL A 204 -64.57 -22.85 -45.80
CA VAL A 204 -65.79 -22.88 -44.97
C VAL A 204 -66.89 -22.00 -45.56
N ASN A 205 -66.55 -20.81 -46.06
CA ASN A 205 -67.52 -19.92 -46.70
C ASN A 205 -68.08 -20.54 -47.99
N ALA A 206 -67.22 -21.11 -48.84
CA ALA A 206 -67.65 -21.80 -50.06
C ALA A 206 -68.55 -23.02 -49.77
N LEU A 207 -68.25 -23.77 -48.71
CA LEU A 207 -69.12 -24.87 -48.27
C LEU A 207 -70.45 -24.37 -47.72
N LYS A 208 -70.45 -23.23 -47.02
CA LYS A 208 -71.66 -22.60 -46.49
C LYS A 208 -72.59 -22.13 -47.62
N GLU A 209 -72.06 -21.48 -48.65
CA GLU A 209 -72.83 -21.10 -49.84
C GLU A 209 -73.41 -22.30 -50.57
N LYS A 210 -72.63 -23.39 -50.73
CA LYS A 210 -73.14 -24.64 -51.30
C LYS A 210 -74.30 -25.20 -50.49
N LEU A 211 -74.20 -25.16 -49.17
CA LEU A 211 -75.25 -25.66 -48.27
C LEU A 211 -76.51 -24.79 -48.33
N GLU A 212 -76.37 -23.47 -48.42
CA GLU A 212 -77.47 -22.53 -48.59
C GLU A 212 -78.19 -22.72 -49.93
N ASN A 213 -77.44 -22.87 -51.02
CA ASN A 213 -77.99 -23.19 -52.34
C ASN A 213 -78.78 -24.51 -52.33
N LEU A 214 -78.25 -25.55 -51.67
CA LEU A 214 -78.97 -26.82 -51.52
C LEU A 214 -80.24 -26.66 -50.68
N GLN A 215 -80.21 -25.86 -49.61
CA GLN A 215 -81.40 -25.55 -48.81
C GLN A 215 -82.46 -24.79 -49.62
N GLU A 216 -82.06 -23.86 -50.47
CA GLU A 216 -82.98 -23.16 -51.37
C GLU A 216 -83.60 -24.12 -52.39
N GLN A 217 -82.81 -25.01 -52.99
CA GLN A 217 -83.33 -26.05 -53.89
C GLN A 217 -84.37 -26.94 -53.19
N ILE A 218 -84.09 -27.38 -51.96
CA ILE A 218 -85.03 -28.18 -51.15
C ILE A 218 -86.30 -27.37 -50.83
N LYS A 219 -86.19 -26.08 -50.51
CA LYS A 219 -87.36 -25.20 -50.27
C LYS A 219 -88.20 -25.03 -51.54
N VAL A 220 -87.56 -24.90 -52.69
CA VAL A 220 -88.25 -24.81 -53.99
C VAL A 220 -88.95 -26.12 -54.31
N GLN A 221 -88.29 -27.27 -54.12
CA GLN A 221 -88.91 -28.60 -54.25
C GLN A 221 -90.12 -28.77 -53.33
N LYS A 222 -90.01 -28.41 -52.04
CA LYS A 222 -91.13 -28.46 -51.09
C LYS A 222 -92.31 -27.58 -51.52
N ARG A 223 -92.05 -26.39 -52.07
CA ARG A 223 -93.11 -25.52 -52.61
C ARG A 223 -93.80 -26.11 -53.83
N ILE A 224 -93.04 -26.76 -54.72
CA ILE A 224 -93.61 -27.46 -55.88
C ILE A 224 -94.48 -28.63 -55.41
N GLU A 225 -93.97 -29.43 -54.47
CA GLU A 225 -94.68 -30.59 -53.91
C GLU A 225 -95.94 -30.21 -53.11
N GLU A 226 -95.95 -29.04 -52.45
CA GLU A 226 -97.15 -28.49 -51.81
C GLU A 226 -98.21 -28.00 -52.79
N GLN A 227 -97.80 -27.47 -53.95
CA GLN A 227 -98.71 -27.06 -55.03
C GLN A 227 -99.28 -28.26 -55.79
N GLU A 228 -98.59 -29.39 -55.80
CA GLU A 228 -98.98 -30.63 -56.49
C GLU A 228 -99.82 -31.60 -55.64
N LYS A 229 -100.16 -31.27 -54.40
CA LYS A 229 -101.08 -32.10 -53.59
C LYS A 229 -102.42 -32.26 -54.32
N PRO A 230 -102.83 -33.49 -54.69
CA PRO A 230 -104.05 -33.70 -55.46
C PRO A 230 -105.28 -33.27 -54.66
N ARG A 231 -106.16 -32.48 -55.30
CA ARG A 231 -107.46 -32.07 -54.74
C ARG A 231 -108.26 -33.32 -54.36
N LYS A 232 -108.46 -33.50 -53.04
CA LYS A 232 -109.38 -34.43 -52.34
C LYS A 232 -110.18 -35.37 -53.27
N TRP A 233 -109.62 -36.54 -53.57
CA TRP A 233 -110.27 -37.57 -54.41
C TRP A 233 -111.33 -38.42 -53.67
N TRP A 234 -111.55 -38.20 -52.36
CA TRP A 234 -112.43 -38.98 -51.50
C TRP A 234 -113.93 -38.58 -51.55
N GLY A 235 -114.48 -38.40 -52.75
CA GLY A 235 -115.90 -38.08 -52.95
C GLY A 235 -116.67 -39.00 -53.90
N LEU A 236 -115.99 -39.92 -54.61
CA LEU A 236 -116.59 -40.65 -55.73
C LEU A 236 -117.05 -42.09 -55.44
N TRP A 237 -116.97 -42.56 -54.19
CA TRP A 237 -117.29 -43.96 -53.83
C TRP A 237 -118.50 -44.08 -52.88
N ARG A 238 -119.63 -43.48 -53.25
CA ARG A 238 -120.95 -43.84 -52.69
C ARG A 238 -122.02 -43.88 -53.79
N LYS A 239 -122.20 -45.05 -54.40
CA LYS A 239 -123.48 -45.65 -54.76
C LYS A 239 -123.28 -47.04 -55.32
#